data_AF-A0A967MHA4-F1
#
_entry.id   AF-A0A967MHA4-F1
#
_cell.length_a   1.000
_cell.length_b   1.000
_cell.length_c   1.000
_cell.angle_alpha   90.00
_cell.angle_beta   90.00
_cell.angle_gamma   90.00
#
_symmetry.space_group_name_H-M   'P 1'
#
loop_
_entity.id
_entity.type
_entity.pdbx_description
1 polymer ?
#
loop_
_entity_poly.entity_id
_entity_poly.type
_entity_poly.pdbx_seq_one_letter_code
_entity_poly.pdbx_strand_id
1 'polypeptide(L)' 'MIEAVNRIARTTPGRQVATVGRLSAEPGAPNVIPGRVTFSLEIRDLEMAKIDRVFRDIRTEVRRIAARDGTTVGF' A
#
# COMPACT_ATOMS: atom_id res chain seq x y z
N MET A 1 -0.42 2.80 5.77
CA MET A 1 -0.26 2.21 4.41
C MET A 1 -1.51 1.47 3.94
N ILE A 2 -2.06 0.51 4.72
CA ILE A 2 -3.28 -0.23 4.33
C ILE A 2 -4.47 0.72 4.07
N GLU A 3 -4.72 1.67 4.97
CA GLU A 3 -5.79 2.66 4.78
C GLU A 3 -5.62 3.45 3.47
N ALA A 4 -4.40 3.90 3.17
CA ALA A 4 -4.10 4.64 1.95
C ALA A 4 -4.40 3.82 0.68
N VAL A 5 -4.06 2.53 0.66
CA VAL A 5 -4.40 1.62 -0.45
C VAL A 5 -5.92 1.56 -0.65
N ASN A 6 -6.67 1.30 0.42
CA ASN A 6 -8.14 1.21 0.37
C ASN A 6 -8.78 2.55 -0.05
N ARG A 7 -8.30 3.67 0.48
CA ARG A 7 -8.78 5.01 0.13
C ARG A 7 -8.54 5.33 -1.33
N ILE A 8 -7.34 5.11 -1.86
CA ILE A 8 -7.01 5.40 -3.26
C ILE A 8 -7.86 4.54 -4.20
N ALA A 9 -8.02 3.25 -3.90
CA ALA A 9 -8.88 2.39 -4.70
C ALA A 9 -10.34 2.87 -4.73
N ARG A 10 -10.90 3.27 -3.57
CA ARG A 10 -12.29 3.72 -3.44
C ARG A 10 -12.56 5.11 -4.01
N THR A 11 -11.56 5.99 -4.02
CA THR A 11 -11.70 7.36 -4.52
C THR A 11 -11.39 7.49 -6.01
N THR A 12 -10.72 6.49 -6.58
CA THR A 12 -10.54 6.40 -8.04
C THR A 12 -11.90 6.09 -8.70
N PRO A 13 -12.34 6.84 -9.73
CA PRO A 13 -13.57 6.50 -10.45
C PRO A 13 -13.43 5.19 -11.22
N GLY A 14 -14.39 4.27 -11.03
CA GLY A 14 -14.41 2.99 -11.74
C GLY A 14 -14.87 1.83 -10.86
N ARG A 15 -14.43 0.62 -11.21
CA ARG A 15 -14.74 -0.63 -10.49
C ARG A 15 -13.48 -1.36 -10.02
N GLN A 16 -12.33 -0.70 -10.07
CA GLN A 16 -11.07 -1.24 -9.59
C GLN A 16 -11.13 -1.54 -8.10
N VAL A 17 -10.41 -2.59 -7.70
CA VAL A 17 -10.19 -2.94 -6.30
C VAL A 17 -8.70 -3.00 -6.04
N ALA A 18 -8.29 -2.64 -4.82
CA ALA A 18 -6.93 -2.87 -4.34
C ALA A 18 -6.96 -3.47 -2.94
N THR A 19 -6.14 -4.49 -2.72
CA THR A 19 -6.15 -5.29 -1.50
C THR A 19 -4.74 -5.47 -0.97
N VAL A 20 -4.59 -5.28 0.35
CA VAL A 20 -3.44 -5.78 1.10
C VAL A 20 -3.84 -7.11 1.71
N GLY A 21 -3.44 -8.22 1.08
CA GLY A 21 -3.89 -9.56 1.46
C GLY A 21 -3.04 -10.22 2.56
N ARG A 22 -1.78 -9.79 2.69
CA ARG A 22 -0.85 -10.31 3.70
C ARG A 22 0.03 -9.19 4.21
N LEU A 23 0.36 -9.24 5.50
CA LEU A 23 1.31 -8.36 6.15
C LEU A 23 2.15 -9.18 7.13
N SER A 24 3.45 -8.91 7.18
CA SER A 24 4.39 -9.44 8.17
C SER A 24 5.14 -8.27 8.80
N ALA A 25 5.10 -8.19 10.12
CA ALA A 25 5.86 -7.22 10.89
C ALA A 25 6.97 -7.96 11.64
N GLU A 26 8.22 -7.57 11.40
CA GLU A 26 9.39 -8.25 11.97
C GLU A 26 9.99 -7.41 13.10
N PRO A 27 10.30 -8.02 14.26
CA PRO A 27 10.37 -9.47 14.50
C PRO A 27 9.03 -10.14 14.88
N GLY A 28 7.94 -9.39 15.04
CA GLY A 28 6.61 -9.96 15.32
C GLY A 28 6.36 -10.31 16.79
N ALA A 29 7.22 -9.84 17.70
CA ALA A 29 7.00 -9.95 19.13
C ALA A 29 6.07 -8.83 19.64
N PRO A 30 5.17 -9.11 20.60
CA PRO A 30 4.11 -8.18 21.02
C PRO A 30 4.65 -6.88 21.67
N ASN A 31 5.86 -6.94 22.21
CA ASN A 31 6.50 -5.85 22.95
C ASN A 31 7.78 -5.33 22.27
N VAL A 32 8.02 -5.68 21.01
CA VAL A 32 9.18 -5.19 20.24
C VAL A 32 8.67 -4.37 19.08
N ILE A 33 9.12 -3.12 18.97
CA ILE A 33 8.78 -2.22 17.85
C ILE A 33 9.29 -2.87 16.56
N PRO A 34 8.43 -3.08 15.53
CA PRO A 34 8.86 -3.65 14.28
C PRO A 34 9.88 -2.76 13.56
N GLY A 35 11.01 -3.35 13.15
CA GLY A 35 12.02 -2.66 12.35
C GLY A 35 11.78 -2.76 10.84
N ARG A 36 10.94 -3.72 10.42
CA ARG A 36 10.58 -3.95 9.02
C ARG A 36 9.16 -4.49 8.93
N VAL A 37 8.42 -3.98 7.95
CA VAL A 37 7.09 -4.50 7.59
C VAL A 37 7.06 -4.78 6.10
N THR A 38 6.65 -5.99 5.73
CA THR A 38 6.45 -6.41 4.35
C THR A 38 4.98 -6.74 4.16
N PHE A 39 4.36 -6.26 3.09
CA PHE A 39 2.96 -6.54 2.79
C PHE A 39 2.76 -6.79 1.30
N SER A 40 1.72 -7.54 0.94
CA SER A 40 1.32 -7.73 -0.45
C SER A 40 0.40 -6.61 -0.91
N LEU A 41 0.44 -6.28 -2.20
CA LEU A 41 -0.51 -5.39 -2.84
C LEU A 41 -1.03 -6.07 -4.10
N GLU A 42 -2.34 -6.22 -4.19
CA GLU A 42 -3.02 -6.72 -5.37
C GLU A 42 -3.99 -5.66 -5.88
N ILE A 43 -3.95 -5.35 -7.17
CA ILE A 43 -4.85 -4.40 -7.84
C ILE A 43 -5.52 -5.14 -9.00
N ARG A 44 -6.84 -4.98 -9.15
CA ARG A 44 -7.61 -5.56 -10.26
C ARG A 44 -8.50 -4.52 -10.92
N ASP A 45 -8.49 -4.48 -12.25
CA ASP A 45 -9.45 -3.76 -13.10
C ASP A 45 -9.49 -4.43 -14.49
N LEU A 46 -10.48 -4.08 -15.32
CA LEU A 46 -10.57 -4.53 -16.72
C LEU A 46 -9.60 -3.76 -17.64
N GLU A 47 -9.19 -2.55 -17.24
CA GLU A 47 -8.29 -1.69 -18.01
C GLU A 47 -6.92 -1.58 -17.33
N MET A 48 -5.87 -2.05 -18.01
CA MET A 48 -4.49 -1.99 -17.49
C MET A 48 -4.06 -0.56 -17.14
N ALA A 49 -4.48 0.43 -17.93
CA ALA A 49 -4.19 1.84 -17.68
C ALA A 49 -4.70 2.33 -16.31
N LYS A 50 -5.83 1.78 -15.83
CA LYS A 50 -6.35 2.08 -14.49
C LYS A 50 -5.53 1.41 -13.40
N ILE A 51 -5.11 0.16 -13.61
CA ILE A 51 -4.21 -0.55 -12.69
C ILE A 51 -2.92 0.26 -12.50
N ASP A 52 -2.28 0.68 -13.59
CA ASP A 52 -1.05 1.46 -13.56
C ASP A 52 -1.22 2.81 -12.85
N ARG A 53 -2.37 3.48 -13.08
CA ARG A 53 -2.70 4.73 -12.41
C ARG A 53 -2.85 4.54 -10.90
N VAL A 54 -3.66 3.57 -10.48
CA VAL A 54 -3.89 3.27 -9.06
C VAL A 54 -2.58 2.89 -8.37
N PHE A 55 -1.76 2.07 -9.01
CA PHE A 55 -0.45 1.69 -8.46
C PHE A 55 0.46 2.92 -8.27
N ARG A 56 0.49 3.83 -9.26
CA ARG A 56 1.30 5.06 -9.18
C ARG A 56 0.84 5.98 -8.05
N ASP A 57 -0.47 6.12 -7.88
CA ASP A 57 -1.06 6.94 -6.83
C ASP A 57 -0.74 6.35 -5.45
N ILE A 58 -0.89 5.03 -5.28
CA ILE A 58 -0.50 4.30 -4.06
C ILE A 58 0.99 4.49 -3.77
N ARG A 59 1.85 4.29 -4.77
CA ARG A 59 3.31 4.43 -4.62
C ARG A 59 3.70 5.85 -4.18
N THR A 60 3.04 6.86 -4.73
CA THR A 60 3.27 8.27 -4.36
C THR A 60 2.87 8.52 -2.91
N GLU A 61 1.69 8.07 -2.52
CA GLU A 61 1.18 8.26 -1.16
C GLU A 61 2.00 7.48 -0.12
N VAL A 62 2.42 6.26 -0.44
CA VAL A 62 3.27 5.45 0.44
C VAL A 62 4.63 6.12 0.66
N ARG A 63 5.23 6.72 -0.39
CA ARG A 63 6.47 7.51 -0.24
C ARG A 63 6.27 8.74 0.64
N ARG A 64 5.12 9.42 0.51
CA ARG A 64 4.78 10.58 1.34
C ARG A 64 4.64 10.19 2.82
N ILE A 65 3.95 9.08 3.11
CA ILE A 65 3.82 8.54 4.47
C ILE A 65 5.20 8.16 5.02
N ALA A 66 6.03 7.48 4.22
CA ALA A 66 7.37 7.06 4.62
C ALA A 66 8.23 8.27 5.00
N ALA A 67 8.24 9.32 4.17
CA ALA A 67 8.96 10.57 4.44
C ALA A 67 8.44 11.29 5.70
N ARG A 68 7.12 11.37 5.88
CA ARG A 68 6.49 11.98 7.06
C ARG A 68 6.88 11.25 8.35
N ASP A 69 6.92 9.93 8.30
CA ASP A 69 7.14 9.07 9.47
C ASP A 69 8.62 8.70 9.68
N GLY A 70 9.54 9.23 8.86
CA GLY A 70 10.98 8.96 8.97
C GLY A 70 11.36 7.52 8.65
N THR A 71 10.58 6.83 7.82
CA THR A 71 10.81 5.42 7.42
C THR A 71 11.24 5.31 5.97
N THR A 72 11.82 4.17 5.59
CA THR A 72 12.17 3.85 4.21
C THR A 72 11.15 2.89 3.60
N VAL A 73 11.00 2.91 2.27
CA VAL A 73 10.10 2.00 1.56
C VAL A 73 10.74 1.46 0.28
N GLY A 74 10.57 0.16 0.05
CA GLY A 74 10.87 -0.55 -1.20
C GLY A 74 9.60 -1.12 -1.83
N PHE A 75 9.63 -1.37 -3.14
CA PHE A 75 8.52 -1.91 -3.93
C PHE A 75 9.00 -3.12 -4.72
#